data_AF-A0A2V9XXI3-F1
#
_entry.id   AF-A0A2V9XXI3-F1
#
_cell.length_a   1.000
_cell.length_b   1.000
_cell.length_c   1.000
_cell.angle_alpha   90.00
_cell.angle_beta   90.00
_cell.angle_gamma   90.00
#
_symmetry.space_group_name_H-M   'P 1'
#
loop_
_entity.id
_entity.type
_entity.pdbx_description
1 polymer ?
#
loop_
_entity_poly.entity_id
_entity_poly.type
_entity_poly.pdbx_seq_one_letter_code
_entity_poly.pdbx_strand_id
1 'polypeptide(L)'
;MIIFTARLASAEKEKKGGQFLKNRLKHLLNFRDYFQTDSKDPVDFAGRYPPNLQHDLLYLSSYIHDATFPINQVELREKRLSVPMERSRWELYDSLGTLETIRSVLAIEHVEEMSWQLAENLSAVGIFTVSTIFLGEMFWDNFGGEGNLEIILAGIRGSKLRIQVGENWGLEQGGFRLIDLADDKRPH
;
A
#
# COMPACT_ATOMS: atom_id res chain seq x y z
N MET A 1 -12.60 -8.75 15.55
CA MET A 1 -13.53 -7.70 15.09
C MET A 1 -13.65 -6.66 16.20
N ILE A 2 -12.88 -5.57 16.12
CA ILE A 2 -12.92 -4.50 17.13
C ILE A 2 -13.76 -3.36 16.57
N ILE A 3 -15.01 -3.30 17.03
CA ILE A 3 -15.94 -2.20 16.76
C ILE A 3 -15.74 -1.19 17.90
N PHE A 4 -15.15 -0.02 17.61
CA PHE A 4 -15.17 1.09 18.56
C PHE A 4 -16.52 1.79 18.51
N THR A 5 -17.33 1.56 19.54
CA THR A 5 -18.59 2.30 19.76
C THR A 5 -18.29 3.42 20.75
N ALA A 6 -18.19 4.67 20.28
CA ALA A 6 -18.10 5.83 21.16
C ALA A 6 -19.52 6.28 21.53
N ARG A 7 -19.96 5.99 22.76
CA ARG A 7 -21.17 6.57 23.35
C ARG A 7 -20.93 8.05 23.65
N LEU A 8 -21.73 8.89 23.01
CA LEU A 8 -21.99 10.27 23.41
C LEU A 8 -22.70 10.28 24.77
N ALA A 9 -22.11 10.92 25.77
CA ALA A 9 -22.80 11.35 26.97
C ALA A 9 -22.34 12.74 27.38
N SER A 10 -23.30 13.67 27.25
CA SER A 10 -23.49 14.95 27.94
C SER A 10 -22.39 16.01 27.95
N ALA A 11 -22.69 17.03 27.15
CA ALA A 11 -22.38 18.44 27.35
C ALA A 11 -22.44 18.87 28.83
N GLU A 12 -21.29 19.31 29.36
CA GLU A 12 -21.17 20.38 30.38
C GLU A 12 -19.69 20.72 30.75
N LYS A 13 -18.73 20.40 29.86
CA LYS A 13 -17.31 20.80 30.00
C LYS A 13 -16.80 21.51 28.74
N GLU A 14 -17.63 22.32 28.10
CA GLU A 14 -17.41 22.81 26.74
C GLU A 14 -16.40 23.95 26.56
N LYS A 15 -15.90 24.63 27.61
CA LYS A 15 -14.97 25.76 27.38
C LYS A 15 -13.49 25.51 27.68
N LYS A 16 -13.14 24.52 28.51
CA LYS A 16 -11.73 24.18 28.79
C LYS A 16 -11.20 22.99 27.99
N GLY A 17 -12.08 22.12 27.49
CA GLY A 17 -11.71 21.00 26.61
C GLY A 17 -11.26 21.43 25.22
N GLY A 18 -11.85 22.50 24.66
CA GLY A 18 -11.57 22.95 23.28
C GLY A 18 -10.14 23.45 23.05
N GLN A 19 -9.53 24.13 24.02
CA GLN A 19 -8.13 24.58 23.92
C GLN A 19 -7.13 23.43 24.12
N PHE A 20 -7.45 22.49 25.01
CA PHE A 20 -6.63 21.29 25.26
C PHE A 20 -6.70 20.28 24.10
N LEU A 21 -7.88 20.07 23.51
CA LEU A 21 -8.05 19.27 22.30
C LEU A 21 -7.41 19.95 21.08
N LYS A 22 -7.52 21.27 20.90
CA LYS A 22 -6.83 21.99 19.82
C LYS A 22 -5.30 21.90 19.91
N ASN A 23 -4.72 21.90 21.11
CA ASN A 23 -3.28 21.74 21.28
C ASN A 23 -2.80 20.28 21.20
N ARG A 24 -3.63 19.29 21.54
CA ARG A 24 -3.32 17.87 21.30
C ARG A 24 -3.52 17.45 19.84
N LEU A 25 -4.47 18.05 19.13
CA LEU A 25 -4.69 17.84 17.70
C LEU A 25 -3.60 18.48 16.83
N LYS A 26 -2.91 19.52 17.31
CA LYS A 26 -1.72 20.10 16.65
C LYS A 26 -0.52 19.16 16.56
N HIS A 27 -0.52 18.08 17.35
CA HIS A 27 0.54 17.07 17.36
C HIS A 27 0.08 15.71 16.84
N LEU A 28 -1.14 15.60 16.30
CA LEU A 28 -1.39 14.56 15.33
C LEU A 28 -0.67 15.02 14.07
N LEU A 29 0.55 14.54 13.89
CA LEU A 29 1.26 14.64 12.62
C LEU A 29 0.26 14.32 11.52
N ASN A 30 -0.05 15.30 10.68
CA ASN A 30 -0.96 15.05 9.58
C ASN A 30 -0.24 14.05 8.68
N PHE A 31 -0.82 12.87 8.50
CA PHE A 31 -0.20 11.81 7.71
C PHE A 31 0.19 12.32 6.30
N ARG A 32 -0.61 13.25 5.77
CA ARG A 32 -0.30 14.00 4.54
C ARG A 32 1.08 14.66 4.55
N ASP A 33 1.52 15.23 5.67
CA ASP A 33 2.78 15.96 5.76
C ASP A 33 4.01 15.07 5.51
N TYR A 34 3.88 13.75 5.65
CA TYR A 34 4.96 12.79 5.39
C TYR A 34 5.11 12.41 3.91
N PHE A 35 4.06 12.60 3.12
CA PHE A 35 3.99 12.11 1.74
C PHE A 35 3.77 13.22 0.73
N GLN A 36 3.14 14.32 1.14
CA GLN A 36 2.86 15.43 0.25
C GLN A 36 4.16 16.00 -0.30
N THR A 37 4.17 16.20 -1.62
CA THR A 37 5.29 16.76 -2.35
C THR A 37 4.77 17.70 -3.41
N ASP A 38 5.56 18.73 -3.72
CA ASP A 38 5.32 19.60 -4.86
C ASP A 38 6.13 19.12 -6.09
N SER A 39 6.91 18.04 -5.95
CA SER A 39 7.68 17.46 -7.05
C SER A 39 6.79 16.70 -8.01
N LYS A 40 6.89 17.05 -9.30
CA LYS A 40 6.23 16.36 -10.39
C LYS A 40 6.90 15.06 -10.79
N ASP A 41 8.09 14.79 -10.26
CA ASP A 41 8.87 13.60 -10.63
C ASP A 41 8.13 12.32 -10.24
N PRO A 42 8.17 11.26 -11.06
CA PRO A 42 7.56 9.97 -10.74
C PRO A 42 8.06 9.41 -9.40
N VAL A 43 7.18 8.77 -8.63
CA VAL A 43 7.58 8.07 -7.41
C VAL A 43 8.36 6.81 -7.77
N ASP A 44 9.57 6.66 -7.22
CA ASP A 44 10.33 5.41 -7.13
C ASP A 44 10.49 5.06 -5.66
N PHE A 45 9.48 4.41 -5.11
CA PHE A 45 9.54 3.88 -3.75
C PHE A 45 10.37 2.61 -3.76
N ALA A 46 11.31 2.49 -2.83
CA ALA A 46 12.05 1.27 -2.56
C ALA A 46 12.02 0.96 -1.07
N GLY A 47 11.87 -0.32 -0.73
CA GLY A 47 12.08 -0.80 0.64
C GLY A 47 13.46 -0.39 1.16
N ARG A 48 13.53 -0.04 2.45
CA ARG A 48 14.78 0.46 3.06
C ARG A 48 15.72 -0.69 3.39
N TYR A 49 17.01 -0.34 3.52
CA TYR A 49 18.01 -1.21 4.15
C TYR A 49 18.59 -0.52 5.39
N PRO A 50 18.62 -1.17 6.56
CA PRO A 50 18.00 -2.47 6.87
C PRO A 50 16.46 -2.39 6.77
N PRO A 51 15.78 -3.52 6.46
CA PRO A 51 14.35 -3.52 6.24
C PRO A 51 13.56 -3.19 7.51
N ASN A 52 12.56 -2.33 7.39
CA ASN A 52 11.52 -2.16 8.41
C ASN A 52 10.18 -2.41 7.73
N LEU A 53 9.95 -3.70 7.43
CA LEU A 53 8.86 -4.16 6.58
C LEU A 53 7.48 -3.63 6.98
N GLN A 54 7.21 -3.54 8.29
CA GLN A 54 5.93 -3.01 8.76
C GLN A 54 5.73 -1.56 8.30
N HIS A 55 6.75 -0.73 8.46
CA HIS A 55 6.69 0.67 8.07
C HIS A 55 6.80 0.83 6.55
N ASP A 56 7.60 0.01 5.87
CA ASP A 56 7.72 0.04 4.41
C ASP A 56 6.39 -0.32 3.75
N LEU A 57 5.69 -1.35 4.24
CA LEU A 57 4.37 -1.73 3.75
C LEU A 57 3.27 -0.74 4.13
N LEU A 58 3.37 -0.06 5.27
CA LEU A 58 2.45 1.02 5.61
C LEU A 58 2.53 2.16 4.60
N TYR A 59 3.74 2.54 4.18
CA TYR A 59 3.95 3.61 3.19
C TYR A 59 3.50 3.14 1.81
N LEU A 60 3.90 1.92 1.41
CA LEU A 60 3.47 1.33 0.15
C LEU A 60 1.94 1.25 0.06
N SER A 61 1.28 0.77 1.11
CA SER A 61 -0.20 0.69 1.19
C SER A 61 -0.85 2.04 0.94
N SER A 62 -0.26 3.13 1.45
CA SER A 62 -0.77 4.47 1.19
C SER A 62 -0.59 4.92 -0.25
N TYR A 63 0.48 4.52 -0.94
CA TYR A 63 0.68 4.88 -2.35
C TYR A 63 -0.25 4.13 -3.29
N ILE A 64 -0.58 2.87 -2.97
CA ILE A 64 -1.34 1.97 -3.85
C ILE A 64 -2.80 1.78 -3.44
N HIS A 65 -3.28 2.48 -2.41
CA HIS A 65 -4.70 2.45 -2.04
C HIS A 65 -5.57 2.91 -3.22
N ASP A 66 -6.65 2.16 -3.50
CA ASP A 66 -7.52 2.32 -4.68
C ASP A 66 -6.83 2.13 -6.04
N ALA A 67 -5.58 1.67 -6.07
CA ALA A 67 -4.94 1.30 -7.33
C ALA A 67 -5.70 0.15 -7.98
N THR A 68 -5.82 0.19 -9.30
CA THR A 68 -6.53 -0.83 -10.06
C THR A 68 -5.62 -1.49 -11.09
N PHE A 69 -5.84 -2.77 -11.35
CA PHE A 69 -5.11 -3.48 -12.37
C PHE A 69 -5.86 -4.70 -12.93
N PRO A 70 -5.61 -5.08 -14.20
CA PRO A 70 -6.13 -6.33 -14.75
C PRO A 70 -5.41 -7.54 -14.16
N ILE A 71 -6.16 -8.52 -13.65
CA ILE A 71 -5.58 -9.72 -13.01
C ILE A 71 -4.68 -10.50 -13.97
N ASN A 72 -5.07 -10.57 -15.25
CA ASN A 72 -4.33 -11.27 -16.30
C ASN A 72 -3.03 -10.58 -16.75
N GLN A 73 -2.73 -9.37 -16.24
CA GLN A 73 -1.48 -8.67 -16.51
C GLN A 73 -0.46 -8.82 -15.36
N VAL A 74 -0.83 -9.51 -14.28
CA VAL A 74 0.11 -9.84 -13.21
C VAL A 74 1.03 -10.96 -13.70
N GLU A 75 2.32 -10.68 -13.70
CA GLU A 75 3.32 -11.61 -14.22
C GLU A 75 4.35 -11.99 -13.15
N LEU A 76 4.61 -13.29 -13.03
CA LEU A 76 5.73 -13.83 -12.28
C LEU A 76 6.75 -14.40 -13.27
N ARG A 77 7.92 -13.76 -13.37
CA ARG A 77 9.04 -14.21 -14.23
C ARG A 77 10.32 -14.21 -13.42
N GLU A 78 11.09 -15.30 -13.47
CA GLU A 78 12.43 -15.39 -12.85
C GLU A 78 12.45 -14.96 -11.37
N LYS A 79 11.43 -15.36 -10.60
CA LYS A 79 11.22 -14.96 -9.17
C LYS A 79 10.93 -13.47 -8.94
N ARG A 80 10.58 -12.73 -9.98
CA ARG A 80 10.11 -11.36 -9.89
C ARG A 80 8.63 -11.29 -10.24
N LEU A 81 7.83 -10.83 -9.28
CA LEU A 81 6.44 -10.48 -9.52
C LEU A 81 6.35 -9.03 -10.00
N SER A 82 5.65 -8.81 -11.10
CA SER A 82 5.33 -7.48 -11.62
C SER A 82 3.82 -7.30 -11.67
N VAL A 83 3.32 -6.29 -10.96
CA VAL A 83 1.91 -5.91 -10.93
C VAL A 83 1.81 -4.52 -11.59
N PRO A 84 1.45 -4.45 -12.89
CA PRO A 84 1.13 -3.17 -13.50
C PRO A 84 -0.14 -2.62 -12.86
N MET A 85 -0.21 -1.33 -12.59
CA MET A 85 -1.38 -0.71 -11.96
C MET A 85 -1.59 0.73 -12.41
N GLU A 86 -2.82 1.19 -12.28
CA GLU A 86 -3.19 2.59 -12.34
C GLU A 86 -3.53 3.05 -10.94
N ARG A 87 -2.80 4.03 -10.41
CA ARG A 87 -3.01 4.56 -9.06
C ARG A 87 -3.34 6.05 -9.11
N SER A 88 -4.04 6.52 -8.09
CA SER A 88 -4.28 7.95 -7.91
C SER A 88 -3.09 8.59 -7.20
N ARG A 89 -2.53 9.62 -7.82
CA ARG A 89 -1.34 10.34 -7.37
C ARG A 89 -1.69 11.43 -6.36
N TRP A 90 -2.06 11.00 -5.15
CA TRP A 90 -2.53 11.91 -4.11
C TRP A 90 -1.40 12.71 -3.46
N GLU A 91 -0.14 12.28 -3.57
CA GLU A 91 1.00 12.97 -2.97
C GLU A 91 1.25 14.36 -3.59
N LEU A 92 0.85 14.55 -4.84
CA LEU A 92 0.90 15.83 -5.56
C LEU A 92 -0.34 16.70 -5.36
N TYR A 93 -1.31 16.23 -4.58
CA TYR A 93 -2.60 16.88 -4.49
C TYR A 93 -2.45 18.28 -3.87
N ASP A 94 -2.63 19.32 -4.69
CA ASP A 94 -2.92 20.67 -4.22
C ASP A 94 -4.43 20.84 -3.99
N SER A 95 -4.81 21.77 -3.12
CA SER A 95 -6.21 22.02 -2.77
C SER A 95 -7.06 22.58 -3.93
N LEU A 96 -6.48 22.81 -5.12
CA LEU A 96 -7.12 23.37 -6.30
C LEU A 96 -7.51 22.32 -7.35
N GLY A 97 -7.08 21.08 -7.18
CA GLY A 97 -7.85 19.89 -7.52
C GLY A 97 -7.65 19.33 -8.94
N THR A 98 -7.03 18.16 -9.01
CA THR A 98 -7.55 16.93 -9.63
C THR A 98 -6.63 15.79 -9.20
N LEU A 99 -7.17 14.65 -8.78
CA LEU A 99 -6.35 13.46 -8.54
C LEU A 99 -5.90 12.92 -9.89
N GLU A 100 -4.61 13.09 -10.18
CA GLU A 100 -4.00 12.55 -11.38
C GLU A 100 -3.94 11.01 -11.28
N THR A 101 -4.32 10.32 -12.34
CA THR A 101 -4.08 8.89 -12.45
C THR A 101 -2.74 8.67 -13.14
N ILE A 102 -1.87 7.87 -12.53
CA ILE A 102 -0.56 7.51 -13.07
C ILE A 102 -0.43 6.00 -13.22
N ARG A 103 0.26 5.57 -14.28
CA ARG A 103 0.63 4.16 -14.48
C ARG A 103 1.86 3.85 -13.64
N SER A 104 1.81 2.76 -12.90
CA SER A 104 2.90 2.32 -12.03
C SER A 104 3.11 0.83 -12.15
N VAL A 105 4.26 0.36 -11.68
CA VAL A 105 4.55 -1.08 -11.52
C VAL A 105 4.98 -1.32 -10.10
N LEU A 106 4.25 -2.20 -9.39
CA LEU A 106 4.74 -2.80 -8.15
C LEU A 106 5.56 -4.03 -8.52
N ALA A 107 6.85 -3.98 -8.21
CA ALA A 107 7.79 -5.07 -8.38
C ALA A 107 8.15 -5.66 -7.01
N ILE A 108 8.09 -6.99 -6.91
CA ILE A 108 8.50 -7.75 -5.72
C ILE A 108 9.48 -8.83 -6.19
N GLU A 109 10.71 -8.76 -5.69
CA GLU A 109 11.78 -9.71 -6.01
C GLU A 109 11.75 -10.93 -5.07
N HIS A 110 12.41 -12.01 -5.48
CA HIS A 110 12.51 -13.28 -4.74
C HIS A 110 11.16 -13.95 -4.41
N VAL A 111 10.16 -13.76 -5.27
CA VAL A 111 8.85 -14.41 -5.16
C VAL A 111 8.98 -15.87 -5.58
N GLU A 112 8.70 -16.78 -4.64
CA GLU A 112 8.72 -18.23 -4.87
C GLU A 112 7.36 -18.73 -5.35
N GLU A 113 6.27 -18.15 -4.83
CA GLU A 113 4.91 -18.58 -5.15
C GLU A 113 3.93 -17.39 -5.11
N MET A 114 2.91 -17.45 -5.96
CA MET A 114 1.75 -16.56 -5.87
C MET A 114 0.45 -17.35 -5.98
N SER A 115 -0.58 -16.93 -5.25
CA SER A 115 -1.92 -17.51 -5.34
C SER A 115 -3.02 -16.46 -5.25
N TRP A 116 -4.10 -16.73 -5.97
CA TRP A 116 -5.29 -15.88 -6.00
C TRP A 116 -6.39 -16.47 -5.12
N GLN A 117 -6.99 -15.62 -4.30
CA GLN A 117 -8.27 -15.87 -3.64
C GLN A 117 -9.24 -14.80 -4.16
N LEU A 118 -10.03 -15.11 -5.18
CA LEU A 118 -10.97 -14.16 -5.78
C LEU A 118 -12.37 -14.30 -5.16
N ALA A 119 -13.06 -13.17 -5.00
CA ALA A 119 -14.50 -13.19 -4.71
C ALA A 119 -15.28 -13.81 -5.89
N GLU A 120 -16.45 -14.39 -5.63
CA GLU A 120 -17.24 -15.15 -6.63
C GLU A 120 -17.53 -14.39 -7.94
N ASN A 121 -17.60 -13.06 -7.88
CA ASN A 121 -17.90 -12.20 -9.01
C ASN A 121 -16.65 -11.63 -9.73
N LEU A 122 -15.44 -12.01 -9.31
CA LEU A 122 -14.18 -11.66 -9.94
C LEU A 122 -13.60 -12.90 -10.64
N SER A 123 -13.31 -12.77 -11.93
CA SER A 123 -12.65 -13.80 -12.72
C SER A 123 -11.18 -13.42 -12.99
N ALA A 124 -10.41 -14.36 -13.54
CA ALA A 124 -9.01 -14.13 -13.93
C ALA A 124 -8.81 -13.03 -15.00
N VAL A 125 -9.90 -12.54 -15.62
CA VAL A 125 -9.89 -11.42 -16.58
C VAL A 125 -10.49 -10.14 -16.00
N GLY A 126 -10.82 -10.12 -14.71
CA GLY A 126 -11.39 -8.98 -14.02
C GLY A 126 -10.35 -7.92 -13.64
N ILE A 127 -10.87 -6.77 -13.19
CA ILE A 127 -10.07 -5.70 -12.59
C ILE A 127 -10.02 -5.91 -11.07
N PHE A 128 -8.80 -5.97 -10.54
CA PHE A 128 -8.54 -5.97 -9.11
C PHE A 128 -8.39 -4.52 -8.62
N THR A 129 -9.09 -4.16 -7.54
CA THR A 129 -8.94 -2.86 -6.87
C THR A 129 -8.31 -3.09 -5.51
N VAL A 130 -7.14 -2.49 -5.28
CA VAL A 130 -6.37 -2.61 -4.05
C VAL A 130 -7.05 -1.83 -2.93
N SER A 131 -7.28 -2.51 -1.81
CA SER A 131 -7.71 -1.89 -0.56
C SER A 131 -6.54 -1.68 0.40
N THR A 132 -5.61 -2.63 0.47
CA THR A 132 -4.43 -2.53 1.34
C THR A 132 -3.41 -3.60 0.97
N ILE A 133 -2.17 -3.42 1.42
CA ILE A 133 -1.11 -4.44 1.42
C ILE A 133 -0.63 -4.67 2.85
N PHE A 134 -0.42 -5.92 3.23
CA PHE A 134 0.03 -6.29 4.58
C PHE A 134 0.78 -7.62 4.62
N LEU A 135 1.39 -7.90 5.77
CA LEU A 135 2.12 -9.15 6.05
C LEU A 135 1.18 -10.24 6.54
N GLY A 136 1.38 -11.46 6.04
CA GLY A 136 0.66 -12.66 6.48
C GLY A 136 0.88 -12.98 7.96
N GLU A 137 -0.01 -13.80 8.52
CA GLU A 137 -0.05 -14.10 9.97
C GLU A 137 1.28 -14.66 10.50
N MET A 138 1.92 -15.54 9.74
CA MET A 138 3.18 -16.18 10.11
C MET A 138 4.34 -15.21 10.38
N PHE A 139 4.31 -14.01 9.79
CA PHE A 139 5.31 -12.98 10.07
C PHE A 139 5.23 -12.49 11.52
N TRP A 140 4.02 -12.40 12.07
CA TRP A 140 3.79 -11.92 13.42
C TRP A 140 4.17 -12.95 14.47
N ASP A 141 3.95 -14.23 14.15
CA ASP A 141 4.31 -15.35 15.02
C ASP A 141 5.83 -15.58 15.05
N ASN A 142 6.53 -15.30 13.94
CA ASN A 142 7.97 -15.49 13.78
C ASN A 142 8.73 -14.17 13.60
N PHE A 143 8.29 -13.09 14.26
CA PHE A 143 8.91 -11.77 14.10
C PHE A 143 10.41 -11.83 14.45
N GLY A 144 11.29 -11.64 13.46
CA GLY A 144 12.75 -11.75 13.60
C GLY A 144 13.35 -13.14 13.38
N GLY A 145 12.55 -14.14 12.95
CA GLY A 145 13.01 -15.47 12.54
C GLY A 145 13.35 -15.54 11.05
N GLU A 146 14.23 -16.49 10.69
CA GLU A 146 14.50 -16.89 9.31
C GLU A 146 13.29 -17.66 8.74
N GLY A 147 12.93 -17.40 7.49
CA GLY A 147 11.85 -18.11 6.81
C GLY A 147 11.18 -17.32 5.70
N ASN A 148 10.21 -17.94 5.02
CA ASN A 148 9.46 -17.31 3.93
C ASN A 148 8.55 -16.18 4.47
N LEU A 149 8.51 -15.07 3.73
CA LEU A 149 7.66 -13.93 4.01
C LEU A 149 6.39 -14.00 3.16
N GLU A 150 5.22 -13.99 3.81
CA GLU A 150 3.96 -13.82 3.09
C GLU A 150 3.57 -12.35 3.02
N ILE A 151 3.35 -11.85 1.81
CA ILE A 151 2.74 -10.53 1.54
C ILE A 151 1.38 -10.75 0.91
N ILE A 152 0.40 -9.96 1.34
CA ILE A 152 -0.97 -10.04 0.87
C ILE A 152 -1.37 -8.68 0.31
N LEU A 153 -1.63 -8.61 -1.00
CA LEU A 153 -2.41 -7.52 -1.58
C LEU A 153 -3.89 -7.88 -1.43
N ALA A 154 -4.59 -7.17 -0.56
CA ALA A 154 -6.03 -7.32 -0.42
C ALA A 154 -6.76 -6.38 -1.36
N GLY A 155 -7.74 -6.94 -2.04
CA GLY A 155 -8.67 -6.23 -2.87
C GLY A 155 -10.04 -6.09 -2.24
N ILE A 156 -10.91 -5.37 -2.92
CA ILE A 156 -12.30 -5.22 -2.52
C ILE A 156 -13.00 -6.59 -2.39
N ARG A 157 -14.01 -6.64 -1.52
CA ARG A 157 -14.87 -7.82 -1.30
C ARG A 157 -14.12 -9.09 -0.86
N GLY A 158 -12.98 -8.93 -0.19
CA GLY A 158 -12.21 -10.04 0.36
C GLY A 158 -11.33 -10.77 -0.65
N SER A 159 -11.20 -10.25 -1.87
CA SER A 159 -10.25 -10.79 -2.85
C SER A 159 -8.81 -10.57 -2.36
N LYS A 160 -7.90 -11.50 -2.63
CA LYS A 160 -6.50 -11.43 -2.21
C LYS A 160 -5.59 -12.00 -3.27
N LEU A 161 -4.45 -11.33 -3.47
CA LEU A 161 -3.25 -11.91 -4.06
C LEU A 161 -2.28 -12.20 -2.91
N ARG A 162 -1.96 -13.47 -2.71
CA ARG A 162 -1.01 -13.93 -1.70
C ARG A 162 0.32 -14.23 -2.37
N ILE A 163 1.41 -13.72 -1.81
CA ILE A 163 2.74 -13.72 -2.42
C ILE A 163 3.71 -14.26 -1.39
N GLN A 164 4.37 -15.36 -1.69
CA GLN A 164 5.41 -15.95 -0.85
C GLN A 164 6.77 -15.51 -1.37
N VAL A 165 7.55 -14.87 -0.52
CA VAL A 165 8.91 -14.41 -0.82
C VAL A 165 9.89 -15.26 -0.03
N GLY A 166 10.91 -15.78 -0.73
CA GLY A 166 11.93 -16.64 -0.15
C GLY A 166 12.85 -15.90 0.83
N GLU A 167 13.65 -16.65 1.57
CA GLU A 167 14.50 -16.22 2.71
C GLU A 167 15.48 -15.07 2.43
N ASN A 168 15.69 -14.68 1.17
CA ASN A 168 16.52 -13.54 0.76
C ASN A 168 15.79 -12.19 0.82
N TRP A 169 14.55 -12.15 1.33
CA TRP A 169 13.83 -10.91 1.57
C TRP A 169 14.62 -10.02 2.55
N GLY A 170 14.88 -8.76 2.20
CA GLY A 170 15.59 -7.82 3.09
C GLY A 170 17.11 -7.72 2.91
N LEU A 171 17.71 -8.44 1.96
CA LEU A 171 19.06 -8.13 1.46
C LEU A 171 19.04 -6.86 0.59
N GLU A 172 20.19 -6.25 0.30
CA GLU A 172 20.31 -5.01 -0.51
C GLU A 172 19.56 -5.04 -1.86
N GLN A 173 19.22 -6.23 -2.36
CA GLN A 173 18.57 -6.47 -3.66
C GLN A 173 17.13 -7.01 -3.55
N GLY A 174 16.67 -7.41 -2.36
CA GLY A 174 15.37 -8.09 -2.14
C GLY A 174 14.21 -7.13 -1.84
N GLY A 175 14.09 -6.07 -2.64
CA GLY A 175 13.25 -4.92 -2.35
C GLY A 175 11.88 -4.93 -3.02
N PHE A 176 10.87 -4.51 -2.27
CA PHE A 176 9.61 -4.01 -2.81
C PHE A 176 9.90 -2.69 -3.51
N ARG A 177 9.46 -2.55 -4.75
CA ARG A 177 9.57 -1.28 -5.47
C ARG A 177 8.25 -0.89 -6.09
N LEU A 178 7.86 0.36 -5.93
CA LEU A 178 6.76 0.95 -6.70
C LEU A 178 7.37 2.02 -7.60
N ILE A 179 7.24 1.82 -8.89
CA ILE A 179 7.83 2.70 -9.91
C ILE A 179 6.71 3.30 -10.72
N ASP A 180 6.53 4.61 -10.62
CA ASP A 180 5.69 5.36 -11.52
C ASP A 180 6.35 5.47 -12.91
N LEU A 181 5.55 5.28 -13.94
CA LEU A 181 6.00 5.37 -15.32
C LEU A 181 5.78 6.80 -15.81
N ALA A 182 6.83 7.44 -16.32
CA ALA A 182 6.75 8.76 -16.92
C ALA A 182 5.75 8.78 -18.09
N ASP A 183 5.08 9.93 -18.26
CA ASP A 183 3.96 10.11 -19.18
C ASP A 183 4.33 10.06 -20.67
N ASP A 184 5.62 10.04 -21.01
CA ASP A 184 6.17 9.99 -22.37
C ASP A 184 5.86 8.68 -23.14
N LYS A 185 4.99 7.82 -22.60
CA LYS A 185 4.49 6.58 -23.23
C LYS A 185 2.96 6.54 -23.37
N ARG A 186 2.30 7.68 -23.62
CA ARG A 186 0.91 7.69 -24.10
C ARG A 186 0.93 7.69 -25.64
N PRO A 187 0.46 6.63 -26.34
CA PRO A 187 0.11 6.81 -27.75
C PRO A 187 -1.12 7.73 -27.80
N HIS A 188 -1.00 8.81 -28.58
CA HIS A 188 -2.11 9.71 -28.93
C HIS A 188 -3.20 8.98 -29.72
#